data_AF-A0AAD7T6P5-F1
#
_entry.id   AF-A0AAD7T6P5-F1
#
_cell.length_a   1.000
_cell.length_b   1.000
_cell.length_c   1.000
_cell.angle_alpha   90.00
_cell.angle_beta   90.00
_cell.angle_gamma   90.00
#
_symmetry.space_group_name_H-M   'P 1'
#
loop_
_entity.id
_entity.type
_entity.pdbx_description
1 polymer ?
#
loop_
_entity_poly.entity_id
_entity_poly.type
_entity_poly.pdbx_seq_one_letter_code
_entity_poly.pdbx_strand_id
1 'polypeptide(L)'
;MSRLPTDHPEVHQQFMQGGFSVQLGSQNPFGRIPVDQTIEETVNRDTQTAGSTKGFSLKRAAVERYYLTSEYRSNYLKQLRRMVGHGMSHLSHPDLQMPRITRDEADALANGDGTLRKTNKAVLARELEKQVLPAETIPGPSATIIDGMSLVQKMKGNDQTFSQHAASALTQILHEGARSQRIDVVFDVYQEDSIKNAERANRGCTTGIQFRNISPGHRIQQWRKFLSSSANKANLIRFLVAEWKTPKLRERLNEKQLYVASEESCLHITKDQWAEVAGLQSNQEEADTRMILHAAHAAEEGYSAVVVTADDTDVLLLCLAFSADISCPLFQNCGMKNRVRYLDITKLHQALGDCVCNAVIGMHAYTGCDTLSAFTGRGKLRALKLIMRSEHFQEVFRKLGQSWELSMDLFKKLQAFTCKLYTATTTTEDINTARHQLFCAQCGELESSQLPPCKDCLFMHAMHANYQAGIWRASLQQHLGMAGPEMTMASSPWNGCGDLQPLRQCCSCCPATAAVDASSRNASA
;
A
#
# COMPACT_ATOMS: atom_id res chain seq x y z
N MET A 1 -57.39 20.95 -3.21
CA MET A 1 -57.56 22.40 -3.46
C MET A 1 -58.88 22.77 -4.16
N SER A 2 -59.52 21.88 -4.92
CA SER A 2 -60.74 22.20 -5.70
C SER A 2 -62.00 22.51 -4.88
N ARG A 3 -62.07 22.12 -3.60
CA ARG A 3 -63.18 22.43 -2.67
C ARG A 3 -62.89 23.56 -1.68
N LEU A 4 -61.70 24.13 -1.72
CA LEU A 4 -61.30 25.25 -0.86
C LEU A 4 -62.26 26.46 -0.92
N PRO A 5 -62.87 26.81 -2.07
CA PRO A 5 -63.85 27.90 -2.14
C PRO A 5 -65.14 27.63 -1.34
N THR A 6 -65.44 26.37 -1.07
CA THR A 6 -66.70 25.91 -0.48
C THR A 6 -66.54 25.57 0.99
N ASP A 7 -65.47 24.86 1.32
CA ASP A 7 -65.24 24.35 2.69
C ASP A 7 -64.58 25.41 3.59
N HIS A 8 -63.76 26.29 3.02
CA HIS A 8 -63.02 27.34 3.74
C HIS A 8 -62.94 28.66 2.93
N PRO A 9 -64.08 29.34 2.73
CA PRO A 9 -64.20 30.47 1.80
C PRO A 9 -63.30 31.66 2.17
N GLU A 10 -63.06 31.91 3.45
CA GLU A 10 -62.22 33.02 3.92
C GLU A 10 -60.72 32.80 3.57
N VAL A 11 -60.23 31.56 3.71
CA VAL A 11 -58.85 31.19 3.35
C VAL A 11 -58.66 31.28 1.84
N HIS A 12 -59.66 30.84 1.07
CA HIS A 12 -59.66 30.97 -0.38
C HIS A 12 -59.62 32.45 -0.82
N GLN A 13 -60.42 33.31 -0.18
CA GLN A 13 -60.42 34.75 -0.47
C GLN A 13 -59.07 35.41 -0.14
N GLN A 14 -58.45 35.05 0.99
CA GLN A 14 -57.14 35.55 1.40
C GLN A 14 -56.02 35.11 0.44
N PHE A 15 -56.08 33.87 -0.07
CA PHE A 15 -55.18 33.37 -1.12
C PHE A 15 -55.35 34.15 -2.44
N MET A 16 -56.60 34.38 -2.88
CA MET A 16 -56.89 35.13 -4.11
C MET A 16 -56.48 36.61 -4.02
N GLN A 17 -56.40 37.17 -2.81
CA GLN A 17 -55.91 38.51 -2.54
C GLN A 17 -54.36 38.58 -2.38
N GLY A 18 -53.65 37.47 -2.62
CA GLY A 18 -52.18 37.42 -2.54
C GLY A 18 -51.63 37.30 -1.13
N GLY A 19 -52.45 36.89 -0.15
CA GLY A 19 -52.08 36.71 1.25
C GLY A 19 -51.24 35.46 1.52
N PHE A 20 -50.14 35.28 0.81
CA PHE A 20 -49.14 34.25 1.08
C PHE A 20 -47.74 34.85 0.97
N SER A 21 -46.84 34.46 1.89
CA SER A 21 -45.46 34.93 1.92
C SER A 21 -44.53 33.81 1.47
N VAL A 22 -43.67 34.07 0.49
CA VAL A 22 -42.67 33.10 0.04
C VAL A 22 -41.29 33.59 0.49
N GLN A 23 -40.54 32.76 1.23
CA GLN A 23 -39.17 33.09 1.60
C GLN A 23 -38.25 32.84 0.39
N LEU A 24 -37.79 33.92 -0.23
CA LEU A 24 -36.96 33.88 -1.43
C LEU A 24 -35.48 33.75 -1.05
N GLY A 25 -34.94 32.54 -1.11
CA GLY A 25 -33.49 32.33 -1.09
C GLY A 25 -32.87 32.77 -2.42
N SER A 26 -31.79 33.56 -2.39
CA SER A 26 -31.12 34.08 -3.59
C SER A 26 -30.44 33.00 -4.45
N GLN A 27 -30.30 31.77 -3.96
CA GLN A 27 -29.51 30.71 -4.60
C GLN A 27 -30.30 29.44 -5.01
N ASN A 28 -31.62 29.38 -4.82
CA ASN A 28 -32.42 28.21 -5.25
C ASN A 28 -33.56 28.62 -6.21
N PRO A 29 -33.34 28.56 -7.53
CA PRO A 29 -34.37 28.86 -8.52
C PRO A 29 -35.40 27.73 -8.71
N PHE A 30 -35.14 26.50 -8.24
CA PHE A 30 -36.12 25.41 -8.30
C PHE A 30 -37.27 25.60 -7.31
N GLY A 31 -37.02 26.23 -6.16
CA GLY A 31 -38.06 26.67 -5.22
C GLY A 31 -38.98 27.78 -5.76
N ARG A 32 -38.83 28.18 -7.03
CA ARG A 32 -39.66 29.19 -7.71
C ARG A 32 -40.62 28.57 -8.72
N ILE A 33 -40.66 27.24 -8.84
CA ILE A 33 -41.54 26.54 -9.79
C ILE A 33 -42.79 26.09 -9.03
N PRO A 34 -43.97 26.69 -9.28
CA PRO A 34 -45.19 26.42 -8.51
C PRO A 34 -45.63 24.95 -8.54
N VAL A 35 -45.28 24.24 -9.62
CA VAL A 35 -45.58 22.81 -9.81
C VAL A 35 -44.77 21.94 -8.85
N ASP A 36 -43.52 22.31 -8.55
CA ASP A 36 -42.65 21.52 -7.67
C ASP A 36 -43.07 21.68 -6.20
N GLN A 37 -43.41 22.91 -5.80
CA GLN A 37 -44.01 23.18 -4.49
C GLN A 37 -45.36 22.47 -4.31
N THR A 38 -46.15 22.36 -5.36
CA THR A 38 -47.43 21.62 -5.30
C THR A 38 -47.18 20.12 -5.11
N ILE A 39 -46.19 19.53 -5.78
CA ILE A 39 -45.83 18.11 -5.60
C ILE A 39 -45.20 17.87 -4.22
N GLU A 40 -44.39 18.81 -3.72
CA GLU A 40 -43.76 18.73 -2.40
C GLU A 40 -44.79 18.84 -1.26
N GLU A 41 -45.76 19.76 -1.36
CA GLU A 41 -46.79 19.98 -0.34
C GLU A 41 -48.02 19.07 -0.45
N THR A 42 -48.19 18.33 -1.55
CA THR A 42 -49.30 17.37 -1.71
C THR A 42 -48.82 15.92 -1.73
N VAL A 43 -47.97 15.53 -2.68
CA VAL A 43 -47.58 14.13 -2.89
C VAL A 43 -46.46 13.69 -1.93
N ASN A 44 -45.46 14.55 -1.68
CA ASN A 44 -44.39 14.22 -0.73
C ASN A 44 -44.88 14.31 0.73
N ARG A 45 -45.79 15.25 1.03
CA ARG A 45 -46.41 15.34 2.36
C ARG A 45 -47.27 14.11 2.70
N ASP A 46 -48.01 13.58 1.73
CA ASP A 46 -48.82 12.36 1.91
C ASP A 46 -47.98 11.07 2.03
N THR A 47 -46.69 11.12 1.66
CA THR A 47 -45.74 10.01 1.84
C THR A 47 -44.83 10.16 3.08
N GLN A 48 -44.95 11.27 3.81
CA GLN A 48 -44.25 11.52 5.07
C GLN A 48 -45.17 11.23 6.26
N THR A 49 -44.68 10.44 7.22
CA THR A 49 -45.20 10.47 8.61
C THR A 49 -44.21 11.23 9.49
N ALA A 50 -44.56 11.52 10.74
CA ALA A 50 -43.81 12.37 11.68
C ALA A 50 -42.32 12.02 11.93
N GLY A 51 -41.78 11.00 11.24
CA GLY A 51 -40.36 10.60 11.27
C GLY A 51 -39.76 10.27 9.90
N SER A 52 -40.04 11.05 8.84
CA SER A 52 -39.48 10.94 7.46
C SER A 52 -40.11 9.87 6.53
N THR A 53 -39.65 9.84 5.26
CA THR A 53 -40.11 8.96 4.17
C THR A 53 -40.02 7.49 4.57
N LYS A 54 -41.14 6.75 4.46
CA LYS A 54 -41.27 5.35 4.90
C LYS A 54 -40.62 4.36 3.91
N GLY A 55 -39.33 4.54 3.63
CA GLY A 55 -38.47 3.59 2.92
C GLY A 55 -38.57 3.59 1.38
N PHE A 56 -37.51 3.10 0.74
CA PHE A 56 -37.49 2.81 -0.69
C PHE A 56 -38.40 1.62 -1.00
N SER A 57 -39.06 1.63 -2.17
CA SER A 57 -39.83 0.48 -2.65
C SER A 57 -38.93 -0.75 -2.74
N LEU A 58 -39.22 -1.80 -1.96
CA LEU A 58 -38.53 -3.10 -2.03
C LEU A 58 -39.14 -4.02 -3.11
N LYS A 59 -40.17 -3.56 -3.83
CA LYS A 59 -40.75 -4.33 -4.93
C LYS A 59 -39.71 -4.43 -6.05
N ARG A 60 -39.22 -5.65 -6.29
CA ARG A 60 -38.17 -5.96 -7.27
C ARG A 60 -38.33 -5.23 -8.61
N ALA A 61 -39.52 -5.28 -9.21
CA ALA A 61 -39.79 -4.61 -10.49
C ALA A 61 -39.71 -3.07 -10.45
N ALA A 62 -39.88 -2.45 -9.28
CA ALA A 62 -39.71 -1.00 -9.11
C ALA A 62 -38.23 -0.64 -8.94
N VAL A 63 -37.47 -1.47 -8.19
CA VAL A 63 -36.01 -1.32 -8.02
C VAL A 63 -35.28 -1.54 -9.34
N GLU A 64 -35.61 -2.60 -10.08
CA GLU A 64 -35.03 -2.90 -11.39
C GLU A 64 -35.29 -1.76 -12.39
N ARG A 65 -36.52 -1.25 -12.49
CA ARG A 65 -36.83 -0.09 -13.34
C ARG A 65 -36.10 1.17 -12.89
N TYR A 66 -35.92 1.37 -11.58
CA TYR A 66 -35.19 2.51 -11.05
C TYR A 66 -33.72 2.48 -11.46
N TYR A 67 -33.04 1.32 -11.35
CA TYR A 67 -31.64 1.15 -11.76
C TYR A 67 -31.48 1.16 -13.28
N LEU A 68 -32.38 0.52 -14.04
CA LEU A 68 -32.32 0.52 -15.51
C LEU A 68 -32.50 1.91 -16.11
N THR A 69 -33.22 2.81 -15.43
CA THR A 69 -33.49 4.17 -15.93
C THR A 69 -32.63 5.25 -15.26
N SER A 70 -31.80 4.90 -14.26
CA SER A 70 -31.06 5.91 -13.48
C SER A 70 -30.07 6.70 -14.31
N GLU A 71 -29.40 6.04 -15.25
CA GLU A 71 -28.44 6.68 -16.16
C GLU A 71 -29.13 7.65 -17.11
N TYR A 72 -30.24 7.23 -17.72
CA TYR A 72 -31.06 8.07 -18.59
C TYR A 72 -31.62 9.28 -17.85
N ARG A 73 -32.15 9.09 -16.63
CA ARG A 73 -32.66 10.20 -15.79
C ARG A 73 -31.54 11.19 -15.45
N SER A 74 -30.37 10.68 -15.07
CA SER A 74 -29.22 11.52 -14.73
C SER A 74 -28.71 12.30 -15.95
N ASN A 75 -28.69 11.67 -17.13
CA ASN A 75 -28.31 12.33 -18.38
C ASN A 75 -29.34 13.38 -18.81
N TYR A 76 -30.64 13.07 -18.75
CA TYR A 76 -31.72 14.04 -19.00
C TYR A 76 -31.64 15.24 -18.07
N LEU A 77 -31.46 15.02 -16.77
CA LEU A 77 -31.30 16.09 -15.78
C LEU A 77 -30.05 16.95 -16.05
N LYS A 78 -28.95 16.33 -16.48
CA LYS A 78 -27.71 17.02 -16.85
C LYS A 78 -27.91 17.88 -18.10
N GLN A 79 -28.63 17.38 -19.11
CA GLN A 79 -28.95 18.13 -20.33
C GLN A 79 -29.93 19.27 -20.05
N LEU A 80 -30.95 19.03 -19.23
CA LEU A 80 -31.90 20.06 -18.79
C LEU A 80 -31.15 21.19 -18.07
N ARG A 81 -30.27 20.88 -17.10
CA ARG A 81 -29.45 21.87 -16.40
C ARG A 81 -28.56 22.69 -17.35
N ARG A 82 -27.99 22.06 -18.38
CA ARG A 82 -27.22 22.76 -19.42
C ARG A 82 -28.10 23.70 -20.25
N MET A 83 -29.31 23.29 -20.60
CA MET A 83 -30.25 24.11 -21.39
C MET A 83 -30.75 25.34 -20.64
N VAL A 84 -30.92 25.28 -19.31
CA VAL A 84 -31.32 26.44 -18.48
C VAL A 84 -30.13 27.33 -18.05
N GLY A 85 -28.93 27.13 -18.60
CA GLY A 85 -27.78 28.00 -18.36
C GLY A 85 -27.20 27.90 -16.94
N HIS A 86 -27.48 26.82 -16.20
CA HIS A 86 -26.87 26.57 -14.90
C HIS A 86 -25.57 25.77 -15.06
N GLY A 87 -24.44 26.49 -15.03
CA GLY A 87 -23.17 25.93 -14.57
C GLY A 87 -23.33 25.38 -13.15
N MET A 88 -22.65 24.28 -12.85
CA MET A 88 -22.80 23.42 -11.67
C MET A 88 -23.14 24.19 -10.38
N SER A 89 -24.41 24.17 -9.98
CA SER A 89 -24.81 24.58 -8.63
C SER A 89 -24.39 23.52 -7.62
N HIS A 90 -23.96 23.96 -6.43
CA HIS A 90 -23.57 23.19 -5.24
C HIS A 90 -24.74 22.37 -4.62
N LEU A 91 -25.45 21.59 -5.42
CA LEU A 91 -26.45 20.64 -4.93
C LEU A 91 -25.75 19.31 -4.61
N SER A 92 -25.26 19.16 -3.37
CA SER A 92 -24.74 17.89 -2.88
C SER A 92 -25.92 16.95 -2.57
N HIS A 93 -26.13 15.94 -3.41
CA HIS A 93 -26.92 14.78 -3.02
C HIS A 93 -26.34 14.18 -1.71
N PRO A 94 -27.14 13.61 -0.79
CA PRO A 94 -26.63 13.02 0.47
C PRO A 94 -25.49 12.02 0.24
N ASP A 95 -25.55 11.24 -0.84
CA ASP A 95 -24.48 10.30 -1.23
C ASP A 95 -23.24 10.96 -1.90
N LEU A 96 -23.29 12.27 -2.10
CA LEU A 96 -22.18 13.11 -2.56
C LEU A 96 -21.71 14.07 -1.46
N GLN A 97 -22.20 13.95 -0.22
CA GLN A 97 -21.71 14.75 0.91
C GLN A 97 -20.37 14.21 1.40
N MET A 98 -19.49 15.10 1.85
CA MET A 98 -18.16 14.74 2.36
C MET A 98 -18.18 13.60 3.39
N PRO A 99 -19.11 13.53 4.36
CA PRO A 99 -19.16 12.39 5.28
C PRO A 99 -19.47 11.04 4.61
N ARG A 100 -20.31 11.02 3.55
CA ARG A 100 -20.56 9.79 2.77
C ARG A 100 -19.34 9.43 1.93
N ILE A 101 -18.73 10.43 1.29
CA ILE A 101 -17.51 10.26 0.49
C ILE A 101 -16.41 9.70 1.38
N THR A 102 -16.14 10.29 2.54
CA THR A 102 -15.17 9.81 3.53
C THR A 102 -15.50 8.40 4.05
N ARG A 103 -16.78 8.03 4.14
CA ARG A 103 -17.22 6.67 4.51
C ARG A 103 -17.03 5.65 3.38
N ASP A 104 -17.32 6.03 2.14
CA ASP A 104 -17.15 5.18 0.96
C ASP A 104 -15.66 5.05 0.59
N GLU A 105 -14.87 6.11 0.82
CA GLU A 105 -13.39 6.15 0.76
C GLU A 105 -12.75 5.34 1.89
N ALA A 106 -13.46 5.14 3.01
CA ALA A 106 -13.08 4.19 4.05
C ALA A 106 -13.30 2.72 3.66
N ASP A 107 -13.34 2.40 2.36
CA ASP A 107 -13.34 1.03 1.84
C ASP A 107 -12.18 0.21 2.46
N ALA A 108 -12.26 -1.11 2.32
CA ALA A 108 -11.38 -2.07 2.99
C ALA A 108 -9.87 -1.86 2.74
N LEU A 109 -9.52 -1.06 1.72
CA LEU A 109 -8.17 -0.86 1.20
C LEU A 109 -7.68 0.60 1.24
N ALA A 110 -8.44 1.59 1.74
CA ALA A 110 -7.92 2.96 1.89
C ALA A 110 -8.42 3.60 3.18
N ASN A 111 -7.62 4.50 3.76
CA ASN A 111 -8.09 5.38 4.83
C ASN A 111 -9.09 6.39 4.26
N GLY A 112 -9.89 7.02 5.12
CA GLY A 112 -10.91 8.00 4.69
C GLY A 112 -10.33 9.29 4.07
N ASP A 113 -9.00 9.44 4.02
CA ASP A 113 -8.27 10.50 3.33
C ASP A 113 -7.64 10.02 2.00
N GLY A 114 -7.94 8.80 1.57
CA GLY A 114 -7.39 8.18 0.36
C GLY A 114 -5.99 7.57 0.53
N THR A 115 -5.37 7.67 1.71
CA THR A 115 -4.04 7.09 1.95
C THR A 115 -4.09 5.58 2.14
N LEU A 116 -2.96 4.90 1.87
CA LEU A 116 -2.84 3.46 2.08
C LEU A 116 -2.96 3.10 3.56
N ARG A 117 -3.72 2.05 3.87
CA ARG A 117 -3.81 1.50 5.22
C ARG A 117 -2.49 0.83 5.58
N LYS A 118 -1.97 1.13 6.77
CA LYS A 118 -0.72 0.56 7.27
C LYS A 118 -0.98 -0.72 8.07
N THR A 119 0.03 -1.57 8.09
CA THR A 119 0.06 -2.80 8.90
C THR A 119 1.36 -2.86 9.67
N ASN A 120 1.32 -3.46 10.86
CA ASN A 120 2.51 -3.60 11.68
C ASN A 120 3.37 -4.78 11.18
N LYS A 121 4.25 -4.49 10.23
CA LYS A 121 5.18 -5.47 9.65
C LYS A 121 6.11 -6.09 10.69
N ALA A 122 6.57 -5.30 11.67
CA ALA A 122 7.50 -5.75 12.71
C ALA A 122 6.93 -6.86 13.62
N VAL A 123 5.61 -7.08 13.63
CA VAL A 123 5.00 -8.22 14.32
C VAL A 123 5.29 -9.53 13.59
N LEU A 124 5.39 -9.50 12.25
CA LEU A 124 5.74 -10.66 11.44
C LEU A 124 7.18 -11.11 11.72
N ALA A 125 8.15 -10.19 11.70
CA ALA A 125 9.54 -10.49 12.04
C ALA A 125 9.67 -11.13 13.43
N ARG A 126 9.02 -10.54 14.44
CA ARG A 126 9.00 -11.08 15.81
C ARG A 126 8.39 -12.47 15.92
N GLU A 127 7.43 -12.82 15.07
CA GLU A 127 6.82 -14.16 15.09
C GLU A 127 7.73 -15.20 14.43
N LEU A 128 8.41 -14.81 13.34
CA LEU A 128 9.37 -15.68 12.66
C LEU A 128 10.61 -15.94 13.52
N GLU A 129 11.12 -14.91 14.20
CA GLU A 129 12.25 -15.03 15.12
C GLU A 129 12.03 -16.03 16.26
N LYS A 130 10.76 -16.29 16.67
CA LYS A 130 10.46 -17.27 17.74
C LYS A 130 10.65 -18.71 17.29
N GLN A 131 10.73 -18.97 15.99
CA GLN A 131 10.83 -20.33 15.46
C GLN A 131 12.22 -20.93 15.65
N VAL A 132 13.23 -20.10 15.91
CA VAL A 132 14.62 -20.55 16.04
C VAL A 132 15.34 -19.84 17.18
N LEU A 133 16.34 -20.52 17.74
CA LEU A 133 17.25 -19.90 18.70
C LEU A 133 18.27 -19.02 17.96
N PRO A 134 18.79 -17.96 18.61
CA PRO A 134 19.89 -17.18 18.06
C PRO A 134 21.10 -18.04 17.72
N ALA A 135 21.82 -17.67 16.65
CA ALA A 135 23.07 -18.29 16.27
C ALA A 135 24.17 -17.99 17.31
N GLU A 136 24.89 -19.03 17.72
CA GLU A 136 26.02 -18.91 18.64
C GLU A 136 27.31 -18.50 17.90
N THR A 137 27.50 -19.02 16.69
CA THR A 137 28.69 -18.82 15.87
C THR A 137 28.34 -18.52 14.42
N ILE A 138 29.13 -17.67 13.79
CA ILE A 138 29.03 -17.37 12.34
C ILE A 138 30.29 -17.92 11.67
N PRO A 139 30.18 -18.79 10.65
CA PRO A 139 31.33 -19.30 9.91
C PRO A 139 32.17 -18.19 9.25
N GLY A 140 33.49 -18.36 9.24
CA GLY A 140 34.43 -17.46 8.57
C GLY A 140 35.10 -18.12 7.35
N PRO A 141 35.53 -17.34 6.34
CA PRO A 141 35.39 -15.89 6.22
C PRO A 141 33.94 -15.47 5.95
N SER A 142 33.46 -14.41 6.61
CA SER A 142 32.11 -13.88 6.43
C SER A 142 32.11 -12.53 5.70
N ALA A 143 31.00 -12.25 5.01
CA ALA A 143 30.68 -10.93 4.47
C ALA A 143 29.57 -10.28 5.31
N THR A 144 29.60 -8.96 5.48
CA THR A 144 28.52 -8.20 6.13
C THR A 144 27.87 -7.25 5.13
N ILE A 145 26.55 -7.33 4.98
CA ILE A 145 25.77 -6.44 4.11
C ILE A 145 24.96 -5.50 4.99
N ILE A 146 25.07 -4.20 4.74
CA ILE A 146 24.51 -3.14 5.58
C ILE A 146 23.54 -2.31 4.76
N ASP A 147 22.33 -2.09 5.30
CA ASP A 147 21.45 -1.03 4.82
C ASP A 147 22.09 0.33 5.13
N GLY A 148 22.63 0.96 4.09
CA GLY A 148 23.38 2.20 4.20
C GLY A 148 22.53 3.37 4.71
N MET A 149 21.26 3.45 4.31
CA MET A 149 20.40 4.55 4.72
C MET A 149 19.93 4.38 6.18
N SER A 150 19.68 3.14 6.62
CA SER A 150 19.44 2.85 8.04
C SER A 150 20.63 3.24 8.92
N LEU A 151 21.86 2.93 8.50
CA LEU A 151 23.08 3.34 9.20
C LEU A 151 23.21 4.88 9.28
N VAL A 152 23.00 5.57 8.15
CA VAL A 152 23.05 7.04 8.08
C VAL A 152 22.02 7.70 9.00
N GLN A 153 20.81 7.14 9.08
CA GLN A 153 19.74 7.64 9.96
C GLN A 153 20.03 7.46 11.45
N LYS A 154 20.80 6.43 11.83
CA LYS A 154 21.21 6.17 13.22
C LYS A 154 22.30 7.13 13.71
N MET A 155 23.02 7.80 12.82
CA MET A 155 24.09 8.72 13.18
C MET A 155 23.57 9.96 13.91
N LYS A 156 24.34 10.43 14.90
CA LYS A 156 24.15 11.77 15.48
C LYS A 156 24.87 12.78 14.60
N GLY A 157 24.10 13.59 13.87
CA GLY A 157 24.68 14.44 12.84
C GLY A 157 24.67 15.96 13.08
N ASN A 158 24.19 16.44 14.23
CA ASN A 158 24.17 17.89 14.46
C ASN A 158 25.59 18.40 14.76
N ASP A 159 25.88 19.60 14.27
CA ASP A 159 27.13 20.36 14.50
C ASP A 159 28.40 19.76 13.89
N GLN A 160 28.27 18.73 13.05
CA GLN A 160 29.36 18.14 12.31
C GLN A 160 29.41 18.67 10.87
N THR A 161 30.60 18.65 10.28
CA THR A 161 30.76 18.89 8.85
C THR A 161 30.43 17.64 8.03
N PHE A 162 30.15 17.81 6.74
CA PHE A 162 29.94 16.66 5.85
C PHE A 162 31.14 15.70 5.81
N SER A 163 32.39 16.18 5.79
CA SER A 163 33.55 15.27 5.89
C SER A 163 33.64 14.53 7.22
N GLN A 164 33.19 15.15 8.33
CA GLN A 164 33.07 14.45 9.61
C GLN A 164 31.97 13.37 9.56
N HIS A 165 30.87 13.60 8.84
CA HIS A 165 29.87 12.56 8.58
C HIS A 165 30.43 11.42 7.74
N ALA A 166 31.17 11.71 6.68
CA ALA A 166 31.81 10.67 5.85
C ALA A 166 32.75 9.79 6.68
N ALA A 167 33.58 10.41 7.51
CA ALA A 167 34.45 9.69 8.43
C ALA A 167 33.67 8.91 9.50
N SER A 168 32.61 9.48 10.06
CA SER A 168 31.79 8.83 11.09
C SER A 168 30.98 7.65 10.55
N ALA A 169 30.45 7.77 9.34
CA ALA A 169 29.75 6.70 8.64
C ALA A 169 30.69 5.53 8.35
N LEU A 170 31.89 5.80 7.81
CA LEU A 170 32.90 4.75 7.58
C LEU A 170 33.31 4.06 8.88
N THR A 171 33.42 4.81 9.98
CA THR A 171 33.72 4.22 11.31
C THR A 171 32.65 3.21 11.73
N GLN A 172 31.38 3.57 11.56
CA GLN A 172 30.25 2.69 11.90
C GLN A 172 30.21 1.49 10.96
N ILE A 173 30.41 1.67 9.65
CA ILE A 173 30.49 0.56 8.68
C ILE A 173 31.56 -0.47 9.11
N LEU A 174 32.76 0.01 9.48
CA LEU A 174 33.85 -0.85 9.94
C LEU A 174 33.57 -1.52 11.29
N HIS A 175 32.80 -0.88 12.16
CA HIS A 175 32.39 -1.45 13.45
C HIS A 175 31.34 -2.56 13.26
N GLU A 176 30.32 -2.30 12.45
CA GLU A 176 29.24 -3.24 12.14
C GLU A 176 29.77 -4.46 11.38
N GLY A 177 30.71 -4.24 10.47
CA GLY A 177 31.44 -5.29 9.74
C GLY A 177 32.75 -5.72 10.40
N ALA A 178 32.96 -5.49 11.70
CA ALA A 178 34.26 -5.74 12.35
C ALA A 178 34.76 -7.18 12.16
N ARG A 179 33.84 -8.17 12.22
CA ARG A 179 34.13 -9.60 12.09
C ARG A 179 34.21 -10.12 10.66
N SER A 180 33.86 -9.29 9.67
CA SER A 180 33.80 -9.68 8.26
C SER A 180 34.98 -9.10 7.47
N GLN A 181 35.46 -9.86 6.50
CA GLN A 181 36.52 -9.39 5.60
C GLN A 181 35.93 -8.51 4.49
N ARG A 182 34.75 -8.85 3.99
CA ARG A 182 33.96 -8.05 3.05
C ARG A 182 32.82 -7.34 3.76
N ILE A 183 32.63 -6.07 3.42
CA ILE A 183 31.53 -5.24 3.91
C ILE A 183 30.85 -4.60 2.70
N ASP A 184 29.58 -4.89 2.49
CA ASP A 184 28.75 -4.26 1.47
C ASP A 184 27.85 -3.19 2.14
N VAL A 185 27.83 -1.98 1.60
CA VAL A 185 26.93 -0.90 2.00
C VAL A 185 26.02 -0.58 0.84
N VAL A 186 24.73 -0.85 1.01
CA VAL A 186 23.74 -0.76 -0.07
C VAL A 186 22.82 0.42 0.22
N PHE A 187 22.72 1.34 -0.74
CA PHE A 187 21.84 2.51 -0.63
C PHE A 187 20.66 2.42 -1.61
N ASP A 188 19.54 3.02 -1.22
CA ASP A 188 18.43 3.30 -2.13
C ASP A 188 18.86 4.28 -3.24
N VAL A 189 18.19 4.17 -4.37
CA VAL A 189 18.18 5.16 -5.44
C VAL A 189 16.96 6.06 -5.23
N TYR A 190 17.15 7.38 -5.29
CA TYR A 190 16.09 8.35 -5.09
C TYR A 190 15.72 8.97 -6.44
N GLN A 191 14.69 8.42 -7.09
CA GLN A 191 14.18 8.89 -8.38
C GLN A 191 12.95 9.80 -8.19
N GLU A 192 12.69 10.69 -9.16
CA GLU A 192 11.52 11.58 -9.14
C GLU A 192 10.22 10.81 -9.40
N ASP A 193 10.22 9.85 -10.33
CA ASP A 193 9.06 9.00 -10.65
C ASP A 193 9.21 7.62 -9.99
N SER A 194 8.76 7.50 -8.75
CA SER A 194 8.84 6.25 -7.98
C SER A 194 7.51 5.86 -7.36
N ILE A 195 7.19 4.56 -7.39
CA ILE A 195 6.04 3.98 -6.69
C ILE A 195 6.09 4.21 -5.17
N LYS A 196 7.29 4.46 -4.61
CA LYS A 196 7.51 4.73 -3.18
C LYS A 196 7.31 6.20 -2.80
N ASN A 197 7.04 7.08 -3.74
CA ASN A 197 6.91 8.52 -3.46
C ASN A 197 5.81 8.82 -2.43
N ALA A 198 4.68 8.12 -2.48
CA ALA A 198 3.62 8.27 -1.49
C ALA A 198 4.12 7.93 -0.07
N GLU A 199 4.88 6.84 0.08
CA GLU A 199 5.45 6.46 1.37
C GLU A 199 6.53 7.44 1.84
N ARG A 200 7.37 7.93 0.93
CA ARG A 200 8.39 8.94 1.23
C ARG A 200 7.76 10.26 1.67
N ALA A 201 6.66 10.67 1.05
CA ALA A 201 5.89 11.84 1.45
C ALA A 201 5.33 11.69 2.87
N ASN A 202 4.74 10.53 3.20
CA ASN A 202 4.22 10.22 4.53
C ASN A 202 5.29 10.24 5.62
N ARG A 203 6.55 9.91 5.29
CA ARG A 203 7.70 10.02 6.22
C ARG A 203 8.17 11.46 6.44
N GLY A 204 7.44 12.44 5.92
CA GLY A 204 7.63 13.85 6.21
C GLY A 204 8.55 14.55 5.22
N CYS A 205 8.34 14.33 3.91
CA CYS A 205 8.98 15.13 2.87
C CYS A 205 8.60 16.60 3.10
N THR A 206 9.47 17.30 3.82
CA THR A 206 9.27 18.69 4.16
C THR A 206 9.86 19.48 3.00
N THR A 207 9.25 20.61 2.67
CA THR A 207 9.83 21.70 1.86
C THR A 207 11.03 22.36 2.59
N GLY A 208 11.90 21.53 3.17
CA GLY A 208 13.11 21.93 3.84
C GLY A 208 14.18 22.33 2.84
N ILE A 209 15.18 23.05 3.34
CA ILE A 209 16.32 23.57 2.58
C ILE A 209 16.95 22.42 1.78
N GLN A 210 16.83 22.49 0.46
CA GLN A 210 17.52 21.59 -0.46
C GLN A 210 18.93 22.12 -0.67
N PHE A 211 19.92 21.32 -0.33
CA PHE A 211 21.31 21.66 -0.61
C PHE A 211 21.62 21.23 -2.04
N ARG A 212 21.76 22.19 -2.96
CA ARG A 212 22.17 21.91 -4.34
C ARG A 212 23.56 21.29 -4.39
N ASN A 213 24.49 21.82 -3.58
CA ASN A 213 25.86 21.34 -3.47
C ASN A 213 26.22 21.10 -2.01
N ILE A 214 26.79 19.92 -1.73
CA ILE A 214 27.35 19.55 -0.43
C ILE A 214 28.85 19.80 -0.47
N SER A 215 29.39 20.59 0.46
CA SER A 215 30.83 20.84 0.56
C SER A 215 31.43 20.25 1.85
N PRO A 216 32.69 19.75 1.81
CA PRO A 216 33.38 19.13 2.95
C PRO A 216 33.29 19.87 4.29
N GLY A 217 33.42 21.21 4.24
CA GLY A 217 33.46 22.08 5.42
C GLY A 217 32.10 22.56 5.91
N HIS A 218 31.01 22.32 5.17
CA HIS A 218 29.69 22.81 5.55
C HIS A 218 29.15 22.01 6.76
N ARG A 219 28.67 22.73 7.78
CA ARG A 219 28.14 22.15 9.01
C ARG A 219 26.63 22.01 8.96
N ILE A 220 26.12 20.88 9.44
CA ILE A 220 24.67 20.61 9.47
C ILE A 220 24.14 20.82 10.88
N GLN A 221 23.19 21.74 11.02
CA GLN A 221 22.55 22.06 12.30
C GLN A 221 21.33 21.16 12.58
N GLN A 222 20.64 20.68 11.53
CA GLN A 222 19.40 19.93 11.63
C GLN A 222 19.48 18.62 10.83
N TRP A 223 20.29 17.67 11.29
CA TRP A 223 20.55 16.41 10.58
C TRP A 223 19.27 15.65 10.19
N ARG A 224 18.34 15.51 11.13
CA ARG A 224 17.07 14.80 10.88
C ARG A 224 16.21 15.48 9.82
N LYS A 225 16.18 16.82 9.78
CA LYS A 225 15.45 17.59 8.76
C LYS A 225 16.16 17.54 7.42
N PHE A 226 17.49 17.51 7.40
CA PHE A 226 18.26 17.29 6.18
C PHE A 226 17.89 15.96 5.53
N LEU A 227 17.84 14.88 6.34
CA LEU A 227 17.46 13.53 5.90
C LEU A 227 15.97 13.34 5.60
N SER A 228 15.10 14.36 5.69
CA SER A 228 13.71 14.21 5.26
C SER A 228 13.52 14.42 3.75
N SER A 229 14.51 15.03 3.07
CA SER A 229 14.48 15.30 1.63
C SER A 229 15.20 14.19 0.86
N SER A 230 14.51 13.57 -0.11
CA SER A 230 15.07 12.57 -1.02
C SER A 230 16.27 13.11 -1.81
N ALA A 231 16.20 14.35 -2.27
CA ALA A 231 17.30 14.99 -3.00
C ALA A 231 18.54 15.18 -2.11
N ASN A 232 18.34 15.59 -0.85
CA ASN A 232 19.43 15.71 0.11
C ASN A 232 20.08 14.36 0.42
N LYS A 233 19.28 13.28 0.54
CA LYS A 233 19.79 11.92 0.72
C LYS A 233 20.63 11.48 -0.48
N ALA A 234 20.15 11.68 -1.70
CA ALA A 234 20.90 11.35 -2.92
C ALA A 234 22.24 12.09 -2.98
N ASN A 235 22.22 13.40 -2.72
CA ASN A 235 23.44 14.21 -2.70
C ASN A 235 24.41 13.77 -1.58
N LEU A 236 23.89 13.42 -0.41
CA LEU A 236 24.70 12.89 0.68
C LEU A 236 25.36 11.58 0.29
N ILE A 237 24.64 10.63 -0.31
CA ILE A 237 25.20 9.33 -0.73
C ILE A 237 26.36 9.56 -1.71
N ARG A 238 26.17 10.40 -2.73
CA ARG A 238 27.24 10.77 -3.68
C ARG A 238 28.46 11.35 -2.96
N PHE A 239 28.24 12.26 -2.01
CA PHE A 239 29.30 12.87 -1.23
C PHE A 239 30.06 11.83 -0.37
N LEU A 240 29.34 10.94 0.33
CA LEU A 240 29.94 9.89 1.15
C LEU A 240 30.83 8.97 0.30
N VAL A 241 30.31 8.50 -0.83
CA VAL A 241 31.03 7.64 -1.78
C VAL A 241 32.28 8.35 -2.31
N ALA A 242 32.18 9.62 -2.68
CA ALA A 242 33.31 10.41 -3.15
C ALA A 242 34.41 10.55 -2.07
N GLU A 243 34.04 10.86 -0.83
CA GLU A 243 34.99 10.97 0.29
C GLU A 243 35.64 9.61 0.59
N TRP A 244 34.89 8.50 0.55
CA TRP A 244 35.43 7.15 0.80
C TRP A 244 36.43 6.68 -0.25
N LYS A 245 36.44 7.26 -1.45
CA LYS A 245 37.49 7.02 -2.47
C LYS A 245 38.81 7.72 -2.15
N THR A 246 38.82 8.72 -1.27
CA THR A 246 40.04 9.49 -0.96
C THR A 246 41.07 8.63 -0.21
N PRO A 247 42.39 8.81 -0.47
CA PRO A 247 43.42 8.04 0.22
C PRO A 247 43.31 8.12 1.75
N LYS A 248 42.95 9.30 2.28
CA LYS A 248 42.79 9.55 3.71
C LYS A 248 41.78 8.61 4.37
N LEU A 249 40.64 8.34 3.72
CA LEU A 249 39.62 7.45 4.28
C LEU A 249 39.86 5.99 3.92
N ARG A 250 40.42 5.70 2.73
CA ARG A 250 40.77 4.33 2.32
C ARG A 250 41.81 3.68 3.24
N GLU A 251 42.75 4.47 3.77
CA GLU A 251 43.72 3.99 4.77
C GLU A 251 43.06 3.30 5.97
N ARG A 252 41.83 3.71 6.32
CA ARG A 252 41.08 3.17 7.46
C ARG A 252 40.49 1.79 7.21
N LEU A 253 40.42 1.34 5.95
CA LEU A 253 39.91 0.02 5.59
C LEU A 253 40.88 -1.09 6.01
N ASN A 254 42.18 -0.78 6.11
CA ASN A 254 43.23 -1.75 6.34
C ASN A 254 43.12 -2.92 5.33
N GLU A 255 42.88 -4.15 5.78
CA GLU A 255 42.74 -5.35 4.93
C GLU A 255 41.29 -5.62 4.48
N LYS A 256 40.32 -4.81 4.91
CA LYS A 256 38.90 -5.01 4.60
C LYS A 256 38.56 -4.59 3.18
N GLN A 257 37.62 -5.31 2.58
CA GLN A 257 37.07 -5.06 1.26
C GLN A 257 35.72 -4.35 1.41
N LEU A 258 35.61 -3.10 0.97
CA LEU A 258 34.37 -2.33 1.05
C LEU A 258 33.69 -2.31 -0.32
N TYR A 259 32.46 -2.81 -0.41
CA TYR A 259 31.61 -2.71 -1.58
C TYR A 259 30.54 -1.67 -1.29
N VAL A 260 30.30 -0.72 -2.21
CA VAL A 260 29.32 0.34 -2.02
C VAL A 260 28.40 0.42 -3.23
N ALA A 261 27.14 0.06 -3.02
CA ALA A 261 26.08 0.16 -4.02
C ALA A 261 25.41 1.54 -3.89
N SER A 262 25.54 2.36 -4.94
CA SER A 262 24.95 3.69 -5.01
C SER A 262 24.53 4.01 -6.43
N GLU A 263 23.32 4.55 -6.61
CA GLU A 263 22.73 4.71 -7.94
C GLU A 263 22.74 3.35 -8.66
N GLU A 264 23.08 3.29 -9.94
CA GLU A 264 23.09 2.04 -10.73
C GLU A 264 24.41 1.25 -10.62
N SER A 265 25.41 1.79 -9.94
CA SER A 265 26.75 1.21 -9.87
C SER A 265 27.05 0.61 -8.49
N CYS A 266 28.05 -0.28 -8.47
CA CYS A 266 28.67 -0.75 -7.25
C CYS A 266 30.19 -0.58 -7.34
N LEU A 267 30.79 -0.04 -6.29
CA LEU A 267 32.22 0.20 -6.20
C LEU A 267 32.86 -0.75 -5.19
N HIS A 268 33.93 -1.42 -5.60
CA HIS A 268 34.84 -2.12 -4.70
C HIS A 268 35.98 -1.18 -4.33
N ILE A 269 36.12 -0.90 -3.03
CA ILE A 269 37.07 0.04 -2.45
C ILE A 269 37.96 -0.74 -1.47
N THR A 270 39.26 -0.59 -1.65
CA THR A 270 40.31 -1.14 -0.79
C THR A 270 41.21 -0.01 -0.30
N LYS A 271 42.15 -0.34 0.58
CA LYS A 271 43.20 0.59 1.00
C LYS A 271 43.94 1.21 -0.18
N ASP A 272 44.27 0.42 -1.19
CA ASP A 272 45.20 0.82 -2.26
C ASP A 272 44.50 1.31 -3.52
N GLN A 273 43.34 0.73 -3.87
CA GLN A 273 42.59 1.07 -5.08
C GLN A 273 41.06 1.03 -4.92
N TRP A 274 40.36 1.50 -5.94
CA TRP A 274 38.92 1.29 -6.09
C TRP A 274 38.56 1.03 -7.56
N ALA A 275 37.54 0.21 -7.80
CA ALA A 275 37.05 -0.14 -9.14
C ALA A 275 35.53 -0.38 -9.11
N GLU A 276 34.88 -0.31 -10.27
CA GLU A 276 33.47 -0.72 -10.38
C GLU A 276 33.35 -2.24 -10.50
N VAL A 277 32.26 -2.79 -9.95
CA VAL A 277 31.96 -4.22 -9.97
C VAL A 277 30.78 -4.46 -10.89
N ALA A 278 31.07 -4.89 -12.13
CA ALA A 278 30.05 -5.16 -13.15
C ALA A 278 28.98 -6.16 -12.66
N GLY A 279 29.38 -7.16 -11.86
CA GLY A 279 28.49 -8.16 -11.25
C GLY A 279 27.44 -7.59 -10.29
N LEU A 280 27.62 -6.35 -9.81
CA LEU A 280 26.74 -5.70 -8.83
C LEU A 280 26.11 -4.40 -9.35
N GLN A 281 26.22 -4.11 -10.64
CA GLN A 281 25.43 -3.06 -11.29
C GLN A 281 23.95 -3.44 -11.22
N SER A 282 23.08 -2.47 -10.94
CA SER A 282 21.65 -2.76 -10.77
C SER A 282 20.76 -1.56 -11.04
N ASN A 283 19.67 -1.76 -11.78
CA ASN A 283 18.64 -0.72 -11.99
C ASN A 283 17.54 -0.73 -10.91
N GLN A 284 17.63 -1.63 -9.93
CA GLN A 284 16.68 -1.70 -8.83
C GLN A 284 16.81 -0.47 -7.91
N GLU A 285 15.67 0.10 -7.54
CA GLU A 285 15.61 1.34 -6.77
C GLU A 285 15.92 1.11 -5.27
N GLU A 286 15.43 0.02 -4.69
CA GLU A 286 15.47 -0.19 -3.24
C GLU A 286 16.73 -0.90 -2.77
N ALA A 287 17.21 -0.55 -1.58
CA ALA A 287 18.34 -1.24 -0.98
C ALA A 287 18.00 -2.70 -0.63
N ASP A 288 16.77 -2.98 -0.19
CA ASP A 288 16.34 -4.29 0.31
C ASP A 288 16.52 -5.40 -0.73
N THR A 289 16.14 -5.17 -1.99
CA THR A 289 16.31 -6.13 -3.07
C THR A 289 17.76 -6.26 -3.51
N ARG A 290 18.47 -5.13 -3.64
CA ARG A 290 19.90 -5.11 -4.00
C ARG A 290 20.75 -5.86 -2.99
N MET A 291 20.41 -5.82 -1.70
CA MET A 291 21.14 -6.55 -0.66
C MET A 291 21.16 -8.07 -0.92
N ILE A 292 20.14 -8.64 -1.55
CA ILE A 292 20.10 -10.07 -1.89
C ILE A 292 21.08 -10.40 -3.03
N LEU A 293 21.15 -9.55 -4.05
CA LEU A 293 22.16 -9.68 -5.11
C LEU A 293 23.59 -9.65 -4.53
N HIS A 294 23.84 -8.72 -3.59
CA HIS A 294 25.13 -8.66 -2.89
C HIS A 294 25.43 -9.91 -2.06
N ALA A 295 24.41 -10.52 -1.44
CA ALA A 295 24.55 -11.77 -0.68
C ALA A 295 24.92 -12.95 -1.58
N ALA A 296 24.25 -13.08 -2.74
CA ALA A 296 24.59 -14.09 -3.74
C ALA A 296 26.02 -13.90 -4.25
N HIS A 297 26.39 -12.68 -4.63
CA HIS A 297 27.74 -12.35 -5.08
C HIS A 297 28.82 -12.66 -4.01
N ALA A 298 28.54 -12.44 -2.73
CA ALA A 298 29.45 -12.83 -1.65
C ALA A 298 29.59 -14.34 -1.53
N ALA A 299 28.49 -15.09 -1.65
CA ALA A 299 28.55 -16.55 -1.64
C ALA A 299 29.36 -17.09 -2.84
N GLU A 300 29.20 -16.50 -4.03
CA GLU A 300 29.94 -16.85 -5.25
C GLU A 300 31.45 -16.53 -5.15
N GLU A 301 31.82 -15.44 -4.46
CA GLU A 301 33.22 -15.12 -4.16
C GLU A 301 33.86 -16.03 -3.08
N GLY A 302 33.12 -17.03 -2.57
CA GLY A 302 33.64 -18.05 -1.66
C GLY A 302 33.54 -17.70 -0.17
N TYR A 303 32.73 -16.70 0.21
CA TYR A 303 32.46 -16.43 1.62
C TYR A 303 31.62 -17.56 2.24
N SER A 304 32.00 -17.99 3.44
CA SER A 304 31.36 -19.11 4.13
C SER A 304 30.05 -18.74 4.84
N ALA A 305 29.78 -17.45 4.99
CA ALA A 305 28.53 -16.92 5.54
C ALA A 305 28.32 -15.45 5.17
N VAL A 306 27.06 -15.02 5.13
CA VAL A 306 26.68 -13.62 4.94
C VAL A 306 25.85 -13.14 6.13
N VAL A 307 26.20 -11.97 6.66
CA VAL A 307 25.51 -11.30 7.77
C VAL A 307 24.82 -10.04 7.26
N VAL A 308 23.50 -10.05 7.25
CA VAL A 308 22.66 -8.94 6.83
C VAL A 308 22.31 -8.06 8.02
N THR A 309 22.66 -6.78 7.95
CA THR A 309 22.40 -5.76 8.97
C THR A 309 21.35 -4.78 8.46
N ALA A 310 20.09 -5.12 8.72
CA ALA A 310 18.93 -4.30 8.42
C ALA A 310 17.86 -4.49 9.50
N ASP A 311 17.19 -3.40 9.88
CA ASP A 311 16.07 -3.42 10.83
C ASP A 311 14.72 -3.63 10.12
N ASP A 312 14.71 -3.64 8.78
CA ASP A 312 13.51 -3.78 7.99
C ASP A 312 13.02 -5.24 7.94
N THR A 313 11.72 -5.41 8.10
CA THR A 313 11.05 -6.71 7.95
C THR A 313 11.09 -7.18 6.49
N ASP A 314 11.10 -6.26 5.53
CA ASP A 314 11.08 -6.62 4.11
C ASP A 314 12.39 -7.36 3.75
N VAL A 315 13.54 -6.89 4.26
CA VAL A 315 14.84 -7.56 4.13
C VAL A 315 14.86 -8.96 4.74
N LEU A 316 14.26 -9.15 5.93
CA LEU A 316 14.16 -10.48 6.55
C LEU A 316 13.42 -11.48 5.67
N LEU A 317 12.31 -11.05 5.07
CA LEU A 317 11.48 -11.90 4.23
C LEU A 317 12.16 -12.23 2.91
N LEU A 318 12.90 -11.27 2.33
CA LEU A 318 13.72 -11.51 1.16
C LEU A 318 14.85 -12.50 1.47
N CYS A 319 15.59 -12.31 2.56
CA CYS A 319 16.62 -13.27 2.98
C CYS A 319 16.05 -14.67 3.19
N LEU A 320 14.87 -14.76 3.82
CA LEU A 320 14.20 -16.04 4.03
C LEU A 320 13.82 -16.71 2.71
N ALA A 321 13.24 -15.96 1.77
CA ALA A 321 12.80 -16.48 0.49
C ALA A 321 13.95 -16.97 -0.40
N PHE A 322 15.07 -16.24 -0.42
CA PHE A 322 16.23 -16.54 -1.28
C PHE A 322 17.33 -17.37 -0.60
N SER A 323 17.17 -17.74 0.67
CA SER A 323 18.21 -18.49 1.41
C SER A 323 18.52 -19.87 0.82
N ALA A 324 17.62 -20.47 0.04
CA ALA A 324 17.88 -21.71 -0.68
C ALA A 324 18.63 -21.48 -2.00
N ASP A 325 18.54 -20.29 -2.59
CA ASP A 325 19.23 -19.90 -3.82
C ASP A 325 20.66 -19.39 -3.56
N ILE A 326 20.97 -19.00 -2.32
CA ILE A 326 22.29 -18.52 -1.91
C ILE A 326 23.07 -19.67 -1.27
N SER A 327 24.24 -19.99 -1.83
CA SER A 327 25.01 -21.20 -1.51
C SER A 327 25.63 -21.22 -0.11
N CYS A 328 25.71 -20.06 0.57
CA CYS A 328 26.23 -19.95 1.93
C CYS A 328 25.12 -19.60 2.94
N PRO A 329 25.25 -20.00 4.21
CA PRO A 329 24.32 -19.61 5.27
C PRO A 329 24.12 -18.09 5.41
N LEU A 330 22.87 -17.69 5.57
CA LEU A 330 22.46 -16.30 5.81
C LEU A 330 22.15 -16.07 7.29
N PHE A 331 22.62 -14.95 7.82
CA PHE A 331 22.32 -14.50 9.17
C PHE A 331 21.76 -13.08 9.11
N GLN A 332 20.76 -12.78 9.93
CA GLN A 332 20.32 -11.40 10.13
C GLN A 332 20.71 -10.91 11.51
N ASN A 333 21.30 -9.72 11.57
CA ASN A 333 21.55 -9.03 12.82
C ASN A 333 20.21 -8.53 13.39
N CYS A 334 19.85 -9.05 14.57
CA CYS A 334 18.66 -8.67 15.31
C CYS A 334 19.05 -8.08 16.66
N GLY A 335 18.44 -6.98 17.06
CA GLY A 335 18.62 -6.38 18.39
C GLY A 335 19.24 -4.99 18.38
N MET A 336 19.22 -4.35 19.54
CA MET A 336 19.60 -2.93 19.70
C MET A 336 20.76 -2.81 20.70
N LYS A 337 21.79 -2.06 20.33
CA LYS A 337 22.97 -1.74 21.19
C LYS A 337 23.67 -3.00 21.71
N ASN A 338 23.60 -3.28 23.02
CA ASN A 338 24.45 -4.26 23.72
C ASN A 338 23.87 -5.68 23.74
N ARG A 339 22.79 -5.95 22.98
CA ARG A 339 22.18 -7.28 22.84
C ARG A 339 22.00 -7.65 21.38
N VAL A 340 23.10 -7.56 20.62
CA VAL A 340 23.15 -8.07 19.25
C VAL A 340 23.00 -9.59 19.31
N ARG A 341 21.99 -10.11 18.62
CA ARG A 341 21.77 -11.54 18.39
C ARG A 341 21.69 -11.77 16.89
N TYR A 342 22.15 -12.91 16.42
CA TYR A 342 22.08 -13.25 15.01
C TYR A 342 20.98 -14.28 14.81
N LEU A 343 20.03 -13.97 13.94
CA LEU A 343 19.01 -14.91 13.49
C LEU A 343 19.60 -15.75 12.36
N ASP A 344 19.66 -17.07 12.56
CA ASP A 344 20.06 -18.02 11.52
C ASP A 344 18.90 -18.22 10.54
N ILE A 345 19.00 -17.57 9.37
CA ILE A 345 17.95 -17.61 8.35
C ILE A 345 17.86 -19.00 7.72
N THR A 346 18.99 -19.71 7.60
CA THR A 346 19.01 -21.07 7.06
C THR A 346 18.26 -22.04 7.97
N LYS A 347 18.45 -21.97 9.29
CA LYS A 347 17.65 -22.75 10.25
C LYS A 347 16.18 -22.33 10.26
N LEU A 348 15.90 -21.03 10.13
CA LEU A 348 14.53 -20.54 10.04
C LEU A 348 13.83 -21.08 8.78
N HIS A 349 14.54 -21.11 7.65
CA HIS A 349 14.05 -21.71 6.42
C HIS A 349 13.71 -23.19 6.63
N GLN A 350 14.63 -23.96 7.22
CA GLN A 350 14.41 -25.38 7.52
C GLN A 350 13.19 -25.62 8.41
N ALA A 351 12.95 -24.74 9.39
CA ALA A 351 11.81 -24.85 10.29
C ALA A 351 10.46 -24.54 9.60
N LEU A 352 10.44 -23.67 8.60
CA LEU A 352 9.23 -23.24 7.89
C LEU A 352 8.94 -24.08 6.64
N GLY A 353 9.98 -24.57 5.97
CA GLY A 353 9.92 -25.30 4.70
C GLY A 353 9.83 -24.39 3.47
N ASP A 354 10.37 -24.88 2.36
CA ASP A 354 10.55 -24.17 1.10
C ASP A 354 9.26 -23.53 0.56
N CYS A 355 8.13 -24.24 0.68
CA CYS A 355 6.85 -23.75 0.19
C CYS A 355 6.40 -22.48 0.93
N VAL A 356 6.61 -22.42 2.25
CA VAL A 356 6.26 -21.24 3.06
C VAL A 356 7.24 -20.11 2.78
N CYS A 357 8.55 -20.38 2.76
CA CYS A 357 9.58 -19.38 2.47
C CYS A 357 9.37 -18.71 1.10
N ASN A 358 9.01 -19.48 0.07
CA ASN A 358 8.73 -18.93 -1.26
C ASN A 358 7.38 -18.18 -1.33
N ALA A 359 6.43 -18.53 -0.47
CA ALA A 359 5.12 -17.89 -0.39
C ALA A 359 5.16 -16.54 0.35
N VAL A 360 6.12 -16.31 1.26
CA VAL A 360 6.11 -15.09 2.09
C VAL A 360 6.25 -13.80 1.27
N ILE A 361 6.96 -13.80 0.13
CA ILE A 361 7.08 -12.63 -0.75
C ILE A 361 5.68 -12.22 -1.25
N GLY A 362 4.98 -13.14 -1.93
CA GLY A 362 3.65 -12.87 -2.47
C GLY A 362 2.64 -12.53 -1.38
N MET A 363 2.65 -13.27 -0.27
CA MET A 363 1.77 -13.00 0.87
C MET A 363 2.04 -11.61 1.46
N HIS A 364 3.31 -11.23 1.60
CA HIS A 364 3.66 -9.93 2.16
C HIS A 364 3.16 -8.80 1.26
N ALA A 365 3.42 -8.87 -0.05
CA ALA A 365 2.98 -7.86 -1.02
C ALA A 365 1.44 -7.73 -0.99
N TYR A 366 0.74 -8.86 -1.02
CA TYR A 366 -0.72 -8.90 -1.09
C TYR A 366 -1.42 -8.42 0.17
N THR A 367 -0.81 -8.55 1.35
CA THR A 367 -1.45 -8.21 2.63
C THR A 367 -1.10 -6.80 3.14
N GLY A 368 -0.46 -6.01 2.29
CA GLY A 368 -0.08 -4.62 2.53
C GLY A 368 1.40 -4.47 2.82
N CYS A 369 2.06 -3.57 2.10
CA CYS A 369 3.45 -3.20 2.27
C CYS A 369 3.61 -1.68 2.15
N ASP A 370 4.76 -1.17 1.71
CA ASP A 370 4.96 0.28 1.59
C ASP A 370 4.16 0.87 0.41
N THR A 371 3.99 0.08 -0.65
CA THR A 371 3.33 0.46 -1.92
C THR A 371 1.90 -0.07 -2.02
N LEU A 372 1.49 -0.95 -1.10
CA LEU A 372 0.19 -1.59 -1.09
C LEU A 372 -0.52 -1.45 0.25
N SER A 373 -1.83 -1.28 0.18
CA SER A 373 -2.65 -1.15 1.37
C SER A 373 -2.84 -2.46 2.12
N ALA A 374 -2.96 -2.37 3.43
CA ALA A 374 -3.38 -3.49 4.26
C ALA A 374 -4.91 -3.65 4.27
N PHE A 375 -5.38 -4.89 4.35
CA PHE A 375 -6.79 -5.17 4.62
C PHE A 375 -7.16 -4.77 6.05
N THR A 376 -8.19 -3.94 6.21
CA THR A 376 -8.62 -3.43 7.53
C THR A 376 -8.85 -4.55 8.55
N GLY A 377 -8.16 -4.46 9.68
CA GLY A 377 -8.29 -5.44 10.77
C GLY A 377 -7.83 -6.86 10.43
N ARG A 378 -7.18 -7.08 9.28
CA ARG A 378 -6.63 -8.38 8.86
C ARG A 378 -5.10 -8.32 8.81
N GLY A 379 -4.47 -8.46 9.98
CA GLY A 379 -3.02 -8.34 10.13
C GLY A 379 -2.22 -9.49 9.48
N LYS A 380 -0.93 -9.23 9.23
CA LYS A 380 0.00 -10.17 8.58
C LYS A 380 0.12 -11.53 9.28
N LEU A 381 -0.02 -11.58 10.61
CA LEU A 381 -0.02 -12.85 11.34
C LEU A 381 -1.18 -13.77 10.95
N ARG A 382 -2.34 -13.21 10.65
CA ARG A 382 -3.50 -14.00 10.22
C ARG A 382 -3.24 -14.60 8.84
N ALA A 383 -2.65 -13.82 7.94
CA ALA A 383 -2.23 -14.29 6.62
C ALA A 383 -1.15 -15.38 6.73
N LEU A 384 -0.11 -15.17 7.54
CA LEU A 384 0.94 -16.15 7.78
C LEU A 384 0.35 -17.47 8.29
N LYS A 385 -0.54 -17.42 9.29
CA LYS A 385 -1.21 -18.63 9.82
C LYS A 385 -2.05 -19.36 8.78
N LEU A 386 -2.65 -18.64 7.82
CA LEU A 386 -3.41 -19.26 6.73
C LEU A 386 -2.49 -19.99 5.76
N ILE A 387 -1.38 -19.37 5.34
CA ILE A 387 -0.44 -20.03 4.42
C ILE A 387 0.27 -21.21 5.09
N MET A 388 0.63 -21.11 6.38
CA MET A 388 1.27 -22.22 7.10
C MET A 388 0.38 -23.46 7.22
N ARG A 389 -0.94 -23.32 7.07
CA ARG A 389 -1.92 -24.42 7.21
C ARG A 389 -2.52 -24.91 5.90
N SER A 390 -2.15 -24.31 4.77
CA SER A 390 -2.79 -24.57 3.48
C SER A 390 -1.76 -24.58 2.36
N GLU A 391 -1.41 -25.78 1.90
CA GLU A 391 -0.56 -25.97 0.71
C GLU A 391 -1.13 -25.26 -0.51
N HIS A 392 -2.46 -25.22 -0.64
CA HIS A 392 -3.14 -24.47 -1.69
C HIS A 392 -2.77 -22.98 -1.64
N PHE A 393 -2.82 -22.34 -0.46
CA PHE A 393 -2.45 -20.92 -0.34
C PHE A 393 -0.95 -20.68 -0.41
N GLN A 394 -0.11 -21.65 -0.01
CA GLN A 394 1.33 -21.58 -0.28
C GLN A 394 1.57 -21.48 -1.78
N GLU A 395 0.96 -22.37 -2.57
CA GLU A 395 1.10 -22.38 -4.02
C GLU A 395 0.61 -21.08 -4.69
N VAL A 396 -0.51 -20.52 -4.22
CA VAL A 396 -1.03 -19.23 -4.70
C VAL A 396 0.01 -18.12 -4.53
N PHE A 397 0.60 -17.99 -3.34
CA PHE A 397 1.55 -16.90 -3.08
C PHE A 397 2.96 -17.18 -3.60
N ARG A 398 3.32 -18.43 -3.84
CA ARG A 398 4.51 -18.79 -4.64
C ARG A 398 4.39 -18.29 -6.06
N LYS A 399 3.20 -18.41 -6.67
CA LYS A 399 2.91 -17.96 -8.05
C LYS A 399 2.79 -16.45 -8.19
N LEU A 400 2.30 -15.75 -7.17
CA LEU A 400 2.14 -14.30 -7.23
C LEU A 400 3.49 -13.60 -7.45
N GLY A 401 3.61 -12.84 -8.54
CA GLY A 401 4.82 -12.16 -8.97
C GLY A 401 5.80 -13.00 -9.79
N GLN A 402 5.50 -14.27 -10.12
CA GLN A 402 6.36 -15.05 -11.02
C GLN A 402 6.23 -14.62 -12.50
N SER A 403 5.09 -14.01 -12.84
CA SER A 403 4.84 -13.36 -14.13
C SER A 403 4.45 -11.91 -13.87
N TRP A 404 4.76 -11.01 -14.80
CA TRP A 404 4.31 -9.62 -14.75
C TRP A 404 2.79 -9.49 -14.92
N GLU A 405 2.16 -10.45 -15.60
CA GLU A 405 0.71 -10.50 -15.81
C GLU A 405 0.01 -11.40 -14.77
N LEU A 406 -1.06 -10.89 -14.17
CA LEU A 406 -1.90 -11.67 -13.26
C LEU A 406 -2.94 -12.47 -14.06
N SER A 407 -2.83 -13.80 -14.03
CA SER A 407 -3.85 -14.66 -14.63
C SER A 407 -5.16 -14.62 -13.84
N MET A 408 -6.29 -14.77 -14.55
CA MET A 408 -7.62 -14.85 -13.93
C MET A 408 -7.80 -16.07 -13.02
N ASP A 409 -7.10 -17.18 -13.30
CA ASP A 409 -7.07 -18.35 -12.42
C ASP A 409 -6.37 -18.03 -11.09
N LEU A 410 -5.21 -17.37 -11.14
CA LEU A 410 -4.52 -16.92 -9.93
C LEU A 410 -5.37 -15.91 -9.15
N PHE A 411 -6.02 -14.97 -9.85
CA PHE A 411 -6.94 -14.03 -9.21
C PHE A 411 -8.13 -14.72 -8.54
N LYS A 412 -8.71 -15.77 -9.13
CA LYS A 412 -9.76 -16.58 -8.49
C LYS A 412 -9.29 -17.18 -7.17
N LYS A 413 -8.06 -17.67 -7.12
CA LYS A 413 -7.49 -18.25 -5.89
C LYS A 413 -7.15 -17.19 -4.84
N LEU A 414 -6.74 -16.00 -5.26
CA LEU A 414 -6.56 -14.84 -4.37
C LEU A 414 -7.88 -14.36 -3.76
N GLN A 415 -8.99 -14.41 -4.53
CA GLN A 415 -10.33 -14.17 -3.99
C GLN A 415 -10.67 -15.18 -2.88
N ALA A 416 -10.46 -16.48 -3.13
CA ALA A 416 -10.67 -17.53 -2.13
C ALA A 416 -9.84 -17.31 -0.85
N PHE A 417 -8.57 -16.91 -1.00
CA PHE A 417 -7.73 -16.53 0.13
C PHE A 417 -8.33 -15.35 0.91
N THR A 418 -8.76 -14.30 0.22
CA THR A 418 -9.34 -13.10 0.84
C THR A 418 -10.65 -13.42 1.56
N CYS A 419 -11.50 -14.28 0.99
CA CYS A 419 -12.70 -14.79 1.66
C CYS A 419 -12.34 -15.45 3.01
N LYS A 420 -11.35 -16.35 3.03
CA LYS A 420 -10.86 -17.00 4.27
C LYS A 420 -10.19 -16.03 5.23
N LEU A 421 -9.52 -14.99 4.72
CA LEU A 421 -8.89 -13.95 5.51
C LEU A 421 -9.92 -13.14 6.30
N TYR A 422 -11.13 -12.94 5.77
CA TYR A 422 -12.22 -12.28 6.48
C TYR A 422 -13.01 -13.28 7.36
N THR A 423 -13.39 -14.43 6.79
CA THR A 423 -14.26 -15.42 7.44
C THR A 423 -13.66 -16.82 7.31
N ALA A 424 -13.07 -17.36 8.38
CA ALA A 424 -12.37 -18.65 8.33
C ALA A 424 -13.30 -19.83 7.94
N THR A 425 -14.56 -19.77 8.36
CA THR A 425 -15.59 -20.78 8.12
C THR A 425 -16.30 -20.65 6.78
N THR A 426 -15.97 -19.65 5.96
CA THR A 426 -16.69 -19.43 4.70
C THR A 426 -16.47 -20.56 3.70
N THR A 427 -17.50 -20.88 2.94
CA THR A 427 -17.47 -21.86 1.84
C THR A 427 -17.41 -21.20 0.46
N THR A 428 -17.64 -19.88 0.38
CA THR A 428 -17.56 -19.16 -0.89
C THR A 428 -16.12 -18.77 -1.23
N GLU A 429 -15.79 -18.88 -2.51
CA GLU A 429 -14.54 -18.38 -3.10
C GLU A 429 -14.72 -17.05 -3.83
N ASP A 430 -15.96 -16.60 -3.99
CA ASP A 430 -16.29 -15.32 -4.62
C ASP A 430 -16.39 -14.21 -3.56
N ILE A 431 -15.60 -13.14 -3.75
CA ILE A 431 -15.44 -12.09 -2.74
C ILE A 431 -16.70 -11.24 -2.57
N ASN A 432 -17.47 -11.00 -3.64
CA ASN A 432 -18.72 -10.25 -3.55
C ASN A 432 -19.79 -11.06 -2.80
N THR A 433 -19.82 -12.37 -3.03
CA THR A 433 -20.66 -13.30 -2.27
C THR A 433 -20.26 -13.31 -0.79
N ALA A 434 -18.96 -13.39 -0.48
CA ALA A 434 -18.48 -13.29 0.90
C ALA A 434 -18.85 -11.96 1.55
N ARG A 435 -18.72 -10.85 0.80
CA ARG A 435 -19.10 -9.51 1.25
C ARG A 435 -20.58 -9.44 1.61
N HIS A 436 -21.45 -9.96 0.75
CA HIS A 436 -22.89 -10.02 0.97
C HIS A 436 -23.24 -10.90 2.19
N GLN A 437 -22.68 -12.10 2.27
CA GLN A 437 -22.90 -13.03 3.39
C GLN A 437 -22.50 -12.41 4.73
N LEU A 438 -21.34 -11.75 4.79
CA LEU A 438 -20.87 -11.04 5.98
C LEU A 438 -21.80 -9.90 6.40
N PHE A 439 -22.27 -9.11 5.42
CA PHE A 439 -23.20 -8.02 5.66
C PHE A 439 -24.53 -8.53 6.24
N CYS A 440 -25.09 -9.59 5.66
CA CYS A 440 -26.32 -10.22 6.16
C CYS A 440 -26.15 -10.84 7.54
N ALA A 441 -25.02 -11.53 7.78
CA ALA A 441 -24.74 -12.22 9.05
C ALA A 441 -24.59 -11.26 10.24
N GLN A 442 -24.37 -9.97 9.99
CA GLN A 442 -24.26 -8.93 11.01
C GLN A 442 -25.43 -7.94 10.95
N CYS A 443 -26.55 -8.33 10.33
CA CYS A 443 -27.77 -7.52 10.24
C CYS A 443 -27.56 -6.10 9.68
N GLY A 444 -26.52 -5.89 8.86
CA GLY A 444 -26.18 -4.58 8.32
C GLY A 444 -25.51 -3.61 9.30
N GLU A 445 -25.14 -4.06 10.50
CA GLU A 445 -24.47 -3.24 11.53
C GLU A 445 -22.94 -3.13 11.32
N LEU A 446 -22.40 -3.73 10.25
CA LEU A 446 -20.98 -3.62 9.91
C LEU A 446 -20.68 -2.29 9.22
N GLU A 447 -19.57 -1.68 9.65
CA GLU A 447 -18.94 -0.61 8.90
C GLU A 447 -18.37 -1.14 7.58
N SER A 448 -18.40 -0.33 6.52
CA SER A 448 -17.90 -0.73 5.18
C SER A 448 -16.44 -1.21 5.24
N SER A 449 -15.64 -0.58 6.10
CA SER A 449 -14.23 -0.94 6.33
C SER A 449 -14.02 -2.34 6.88
N GLN A 450 -15.03 -2.95 7.53
CA GLN A 450 -14.95 -4.30 8.11
C GLN A 450 -15.30 -5.40 7.11
N LEU A 451 -15.92 -5.02 5.98
CA LEU A 451 -16.23 -5.90 4.87
C LEU A 451 -14.98 -6.12 3.99
N PRO A 452 -14.87 -7.25 3.27
CA PRO A 452 -13.85 -7.43 2.26
C PRO A 452 -14.05 -6.45 1.09
N PRO A 453 -13.00 -6.01 0.38
CA PRO A 453 -13.17 -5.17 -0.80
C PRO A 453 -14.06 -5.85 -1.85
N CYS A 454 -14.72 -5.05 -2.70
CA CYS A 454 -15.41 -5.62 -3.85
C CYS A 454 -14.41 -6.27 -4.82
N LYS A 455 -14.92 -7.12 -5.71
CA LYS A 455 -14.10 -7.85 -6.69
C LYS A 455 -13.19 -6.95 -7.52
N ASP A 456 -13.68 -5.80 -7.97
CA ASP A 456 -12.91 -4.91 -8.85
C ASP A 456 -11.77 -4.22 -8.09
N CYS A 457 -12.05 -3.72 -6.88
CA CYS A 457 -11.03 -3.19 -5.97
C CYS A 457 -9.98 -4.27 -5.64
N LEU A 458 -10.42 -5.50 -5.38
CA LEU A 458 -9.53 -6.61 -5.10
C LEU A 458 -8.68 -6.99 -6.31
N PHE A 459 -9.21 -6.89 -7.52
CA PHE A 459 -8.48 -7.16 -8.76
C PHE A 459 -7.33 -6.16 -8.97
N MET A 460 -7.62 -4.86 -8.84
CA MET A 460 -6.57 -3.83 -8.94
C MET A 460 -5.52 -3.99 -7.84
N HIS A 461 -5.94 -4.30 -6.62
CA HIS A 461 -5.02 -4.62 -5.52
C HIS A 461 -4.15 -5.85 -5.82
N ALA A 462 -4.74 -6.90 -6.38
CA ALA A 462 -4.02 -8.12 -6.76
C ALA A 462 -3.01 -7.86 -7.89
N MET A 463 -3.36 -7.04 -8.88
CA MET A 463 -2.45 -6.61 -9.95
C MET A 463 -1.24 -5.87 -9.38
N HIS A 464 -1.45 -4.91 -8.49
CA HIS A 464 -0.36 -4.18 -7.84
C HIS A 464 0.50 -5.09 -6.97
N ALA A 465 -0.13 -6.02 -6.25
CA ALA A 465 0.58 -6.98 -5.41
C ALA A 465 1.45 -7.93 -6.25
N ASN A 466 0.94 -8.33 -7.42
CA ASN A 466 1.68 -9.14 -8.38
C ASN A 466 2.91 -8.40 -8.90
N TYR A 467 2.77 -7.13 -9.27
CA TYR A 467 3.88 -6.29 -9.73
C TYR A 467 4.95 -6.10 -8.64
N GLN A 468 4.55 -5.72 -7.42
CA GLN A 468 5.50 -5.56 -6.30
C GLN A 468 6.20 -6.88 -5.95
N ALA A 469 5.47 -8.00 -5.94
CA ALA A 469 6.07 -9.31 -5.72
C ALA A 469 7.04 -9.68 -6.86
N GLY A 470 6.76 -9.27 -8.10
CA GLY A 470 7.67 -9.43 -9.24
C GLY A 470 9.00 -8.71 -9.06
N ILE A 471 8.97 -7.45 -8.61
CA ILE A 471 10.19 -6.69 -8.25
C ILE A 471 11.01 -7.46 -7.20
N TRP A 472 10.37 -7.88 -6.11
CA TRP A 472 11.04 -8.63 -5.05
C TRP A 472 11.56 -10.00 -5.51
N ARG A 473 10.86 -10.69 -6.41
CA ARG A 473 11.31 -11.97 -6.97
C ARG A 473 12.51 -11.81 -7.91
N ALA A 474 12.74 -10.62 -8.45
CA ALA A 474 13.90 -10.29 -9.26
C ALA A 474 15.13 -9.85 -8.42
N SER A 475 15.13 -10.02 -7.08
CA SER A 475 16.23 -9.53 -6.22
C SER A 475 17.61 -10.15 -6.51
N LEU A 476 17.68 -11.31 -7.17
CA LEU A 476 18.94 -11.92 -7.63
C LEU A 476 19.38 -11.42 -9.03
N GLN A 477 18.61 -10.55 -9.67
CA GLN A 477 18.89 -10.02 -11.00
C GLN A 477 19.46 -8.61 -10.89
N GLN A 478 20.45 -8.30 -11.73
CA GLN A 478 20.98 -6.94 -11.89
C GLN A 478 19.91 -5.99 -12.42
N HIS A 479 19.19 -6.43 -13.45
CA HIS A 479 18.22 -5.62 -14.14
C HIS A 479 16.84 -6.26 -14.08
N LEU A 480 15.83 -5.46 -13.77
CA LEU A 480 14.44 -5.87 -13.93
C LEU A 480 14.19 -6.15 -15.42
N GLY A 481 13.95 -7.42 -15.77
CA GLY A 481 13.57 -7.86 -17.11
C GLY A 481 12.13 -7.48 -17.47
N MET A 482 11.77 -6.21 -17.32
CA MET A 482 10.47 -5.69 -17.76
C MET A 482 10.42 -5.77 -19.29
N ALA A 483 9.34 -6.32 -19.83
CA ALA A 483 9.11 -6.37 -21.26
C ALA A 483 8.89 -4.95 -21.82
N GLY A 484 9.97 -4.29 -22.23
CA GLY A 484 9.98 -3.11 -23.11
C GLY A 484 9.24 -1.84 -22.63
N PRO A 485 9.50 -0.69 -23.27
CA PRO A 485 8.93 0.60 -22.90
C PRO A 485 7.43 0.78 -23.28
N GLU A 486 6.70 -0.28 -23.66
CA GLU A 486 5.24 -0.19 -23.82
C GLU A 486 4.47 -0.42 -22.51
N MET A 487 5.16 -0.88 -21.45
CA MET A 487 4.66 -0.87 -20.07
C MET A 487 5.36 0.18 -19.20
N THR A 488 6.14 1.10 -19.79
CA THR A 488 6.58 2.31 -19.09
C THR A 488 5.49 3.36 -19.20
N MET A 489 4.70 3.51 -18.14
CA MET A 489 3.92 4.70 -17.77
C MET A 489 2.91 5.33 -18.77
N ALA A 490 2.91 4.98 -20.06
CA ALA A 490 1.98 5.49 -21.07
C ALA A 490 0.69 4.63 -21.14
N SER A 491 0.75 3.38 -20.70
CA SER A 491 -0.39 2.47 -20.51
C SER A 491 -0.78 2.30 -19.03
N SER A 492 -0.02 2.94 -18.13
CA SER A 492 -0.38 3.11 -16.73
C SER A 492 -1.61 4.02 -16.62
N PRO A 493 -2.65 3.69 -15.82
CA PRO A 493 -3.72 4.64 -15.47
C PRO A 493 -3.21 5.85 -14.64
N TRP A 494 -1.89 5.98 -14.48
CA TRP A 494 -1.21 6.85 -13.55
C TRP A 494 -0.88 8.25 -14.08
N ASN A 495 -0.97 8.51 -15.40
CA ASN A 495 -0.70 9.86 -15.95
C ASN A 495 -1.89 10.84 -15.85
N GLY A 496 -2.85 10.60 -14.96
CA GLY A 496 -3.98 11.52 -14.73
C GLY A 496 -4.49 11.63 -13.29
N CYS A 497 -3.87 10.95 -12.32
CA CYS A 497 -4.36 10.93 -10.93
C CYS A 497 -3.42 11.71 -9.99
N GLY A 498 -3.28 13.02 -10.25
CA GLY A 498 -3.01 13.99 -9.18
C GLY A 498 -4.22 14.19 -8.26
N ASP A 499 -5.39 13.73 -8.70
CA ASP A 499 -6.59 13.55 -7.91
C ASP A 499 -6.91 12.05 -7.92
N LEU A 500 -6.93 11.40 -6.75
CA LEU A 500 -7.68 10.14 -6.60
C LEU A 500 -9.09 10.40 -7.12
N GLN A 501 -9.41 9.98 -8.34
CA GLN A 501 -10.80 9.97 -8.78
C GLN A 501 -11.55 9.09 -7.77
N PRO A 502 -12.58 9.60 -7.09
CA PRO A 502 -13.30 8.85 -6.08
C PRO A 502 -13.73 7.51 -6.68
N LEU A 503 -13.44 6.42 -5.97
CA LEU A 503 -13.87 5.04 -6.20
C LEU A 503 -15.41 4.94 -6.19
N ARG A 504 -16.08 5.57 -7.17
CA ARG A 504 -17.52 5.86 -7.14
C ARG A 504 -18.38 4.93 -7.97
N GLN A 505 -17.84 3.89 -8.60
CA GLN A 505 -18.64 3.04 -9.47
C GLN A 505 -18.35 1.57 -9.23
N CYS A 506 -18.89 1.01 -8.13
CA CYS A 506 -19.18 -0.42 -8.11
C CYS A 506 -20.25 -0.84 -7.09
N CYS A 507 -21.37 -0.10 -7.01
CA CYS A 507 -22.57 -0.58 -6.30
C CYS A 507 -23.53 -1.38 -7.20
N SER A 508 -23.23 -1.58 -8.48
CA SER A 508 -24.05 -2.35 -9.43
C SER A 508 -23.78 -3.86 -9.42
N CYS A 509 -22.83 -4.35 -8.62
CA CYS A 509 -22.28 -5.71 -8.74
C CYS A 509 -22.81 -6.75 -7.74
N CYS A 510 -23.96 -6.52 -7.09
CA CYS A 510 -24.69 -7.60 -6.42
C CYS A 510 -25.44 -8.44 -7.48
N PRO A 511 -25.11 -9.73 -7.71
CA PRO A 511 -25.87 -10.55 -8.63
C PRO A 511 -27.26 -10.83 -8.04
N ALA A 512 -28.29 -10.35 -8.71
CA ALA A 512 -29.68 -10.67 -8.44
C ALA A 512 -30.04 -12.09 -8.92
N THR A 513 -29.38 -13.13 -8.44
CA THR A 513 -29.72 -14.53 -8.77
C THR A 513 -29.36 -15.50 -7.65
N ALA A 514 -30.33 -15.78 -6.77
CA ALA A 514 -30.52 -17.08 -6.12
C ALA A 514 -31.92 -17.11 -5.50
N ALA A 515 -32.89 -17.60 -6.27
CA ALA A 515 -34.17 -18.05 -5.74
C ALA A 515 -33.96 -19.46 -5.16
N VAL A 516 -34.17 -19.65 -3.86
CA VAL A 516 -34.55 -20.95 -3.28
C VAL A 516 -35.48 -20.71 -2.11
N ASP A 517 -36.57 -21.47 -2.10
CA ASP A 517 -37.76 -21.42 -1.25
C ASP A 517 -37.51 -21.32 0.26
N ALA A 518 -38.20 -20.36 0.88
CA ALA A 518 -38.56 -20.40 2.30
C ALA A 518 -40.02 -19.98 2.46
N SER A 519 -40.95 -20.75 1.89
CA SER A 519 -42.39 -20.62 2.12
C SER A 519 -42.99 -21.92 2.66
N SER A 520 -42.52 -22.36 3.83
CA SER A 520 -43.32 -23.24 4.69
C SER A 520 -42.81 -23.16 6.13
N ARG A 521 -43.39 -22.23 6.89
CA ARG A 521 -43.56 -22.27 8.36
C ARG A 521 -44.13 -20.93 8.79
N ASN A 522 -45.47 -20.85 8.80
CA ASN A 522 -46.27 -20.10 9.78
C ASN A 522 -47.75 -20.26 9.44
N ALA A 523 -48.32 -21.36 9.91
CA ALA A 523 -49.76 -21.52 10.10
C ALA A 523 -49.97 -22.48 11.28
N SER A 524 -49.90 -21.95 12.51
CA SER A 524 -50.60 -22.42 13.72
C SER A 524 -49.99 -21.80 14.98
N ALA A 525 -50.60 -20.73 15.47
CA ALA A 525 -50.88 -20.41 16.88
C ALA A 525 -51.55 -19.04 16.92
#